data_AF-W9YRY3-F1
#
_entry.id   AF-W9YRY3-F1
#
_cell.length_a   1.000
_cell.length_b   1.000
_cell.length_c   1.000
_cell.angle_alpha   90.00
_cell.angle_beta   90.00
_cell.angle_gamma   90.00
#
_symmetry.space_group_name_H-M   'P 1'
#
loop_
_entity.id
_entity.type
_entity.pdbx_description
1 polymer ?
#
loop_
_entity_poly.entity_id
_entity_poly.type
_entity_poly.pdbx_seq_one_letter_code
_entity_poly.pdbx_strand_id
1 'polypeptide(L)'
;MTSSIPFPKNKQLCSELSIVKTPRRTLARRVTSVHSSVSTTVDLDWLPGQPWIKLQDQEKVTRYLKKELITEDLNKLSPHLWLVATQNSTHISSLARQLVRGRDIVVTEDPGLHLTWIYERSIYLVSPESPIAPTDIDALLKAARGFLRSYAFLIQHKADYLIATHDDRLGLVPRSITFPDLVEFLRYFRDIPDQQVSPRY
;
A
#
# COMPACT_ATOMS: atom_id res chain seq x y z
N MET A 1 11.97 -43.75 -17.09
CA MET A 1 11.14 -42.58 -16.72
C MET A 1 11.69 -41.36 -17.44
N THR A 2 11.09 -40.97 -18.56
CA THR A 2 11.57 -39.86 -19.41
C THR A 2 10.94 -38.55 -18.96
N SER A 3 11.73 -37.66 -18.34
CA SER A 3 11.34 -36.29 -18.04
C SER A 3 11.33 -35.48 -19.34
N SER A 4 10.17 -34.91 -19.69
CA SER A 4 10.05 -34.01 -20.85
C SER A 4 9.84 -32.59 -20.36
N ILE A 5 10.72 -31.68 -20.76
CA ILE A 5 10.66 -30.27 -20.38
C ILE A 5 9.61 -29.57 -21.26
N PRO A 6 8.64 -28.84 -20.68
CA PRO A 6 7.51 -28.28 -21.43
C PRO A 6 7.87 -27.06 -22.30
N PHE A 7 9.03 -26.44 -22.10
CA PHE A 7 9.46 -25.25 -22.83
C PHE A 7 10.97 -25.30 -23.16
N PRO A 8 11.42 -24.68 -24.26
CA PRO A 8 12.85 -24.53 -24.55
C PRO A 8 13.56 -23.73 -23.44
N LYS A 9 14.82 -24.07 -23.13
CA LYS A 9 15.58 -23.56 -21.96
C LYS A 9 15.58 -22.04 -21.81
N ASN A 10 15.63 -21.32 -22.94
CA ASN A 10 15.65 -19.85 -22.96
C ASN A 10 14.31 -19.18 -22.59
N LYS A 11 13.23 -19.96 -22.46
CA LYS A 11 11.90 -19.47 -22.03
C LYS A 11 11.44 -20.07 -20.70
N GLN A 12 12.32 -20.78 -20.01
CA GLN A 12 11.98 -21.43 -18.76
C GLN A 12 12.06 -20.41 -17.62
N LEU A 13 10.90 -20.07 -17.05
CA LEU A 13 10.78 -19.15 -15.89
C LEU A 13 11.40 -19.72 -14.62
N CYS A 14 11.58 -21.04 -14.52
CA CYS A 14 12.19 -21.68 -13.36
C CYS A 14 12.86 -23.01 -13.76
N SER A 15 14.19 -23.09 -13.63
CA SER A 15 15.00 -24.27 -13.99
C SER A 15 14.84 -25.45 -13.04
N GLU A 16 14.18 -25.24 -11.90
CA GLU A 16 14.12 -26.22 -10.80
C GLU A 16 12.86 -27.11 -10.82
N LEU A 17 11.91 -26.83 -11.72
CA LEU A 17 10.66 -27.55 -11.85
C LEU A 17 10.70 -28.50 -13.04
N SER A 18 10.44 -29.79 -12.79
CA SER A 18 10.28 -30.79 -13.85
C SER A 18 8.96 -31.55 -13.68
N ILE A 19 8.30 -31.85 -14.80
CA ILE A 19 7.04 -32.61 -14.82
C ILE A 19 7.39 -34.09 -14.87
N VAL A 20 7.00 -34.83 -13.83
CA VAL A 20 7.16 -36.29 -13.78
C VAL A 20 5.89 -36.93 -14.35
N LYS A 21 6.04 -37.79 -15.36
CA LYS A 21 4.90 -38.50 -15.96
C LYS A 21 4.51 -39.70 -15.11
N THR A 22 3.60 -39.48 -14.15
CA THR A 22 2.81 -40.49 -13.44
C THR A 22 1.32 -40.38 -13.86
N PRO A 23 0.47 -41.39 -13.59
CA PRO A 23 -0.94 -41.38 -14.03
C PRO A 23 -1.76 -40.16 -13.58
N ARG A 24 -1.35 -39.50 -12.48
CA ARG A 24 -1.65 -38.08 -12.22
C ARG A 24 -0.39 -37.27 -12.50
N ARG A 25 -0.49 -36.26 -13.38
CA ARG A 25 0.60 -35.30 -13.64
C ARG A 25 0.97 -34.60 -12.33
N THR A 26 2.16 -34.85 -11.82
CA THR A 26 2.67 -34.23 -10.59
C THR A 26 3.95 -33.43 -10.89
N LEU A 27 4.05 -32.26 -10.25
CA LEU A 27 5.20 -31.37 -10.34
C LEU A 27 6.20 -31.76 -9.24
N ALA A 28 7.47 -31.95 -9.59
CA ALA A 28 8.54 -32.19 -8.63
C ALA A 28 9.57 -31.05 -8.70
N ARG A 29 9.86 -30.43 -7.54
CA ARG A 29 10.90 -29.40 -7.39
C ARG A 29 12.21 -30.07 -6.97
N ARG A 30 13.29 -29.86 -7.74
CA ARG A 30 14.62 -30.32 -7.34
C ARG A 30 15.08 -29.41 -6.20
N VAL A 31 15.20 -29.95 -4.98
CA VAL A 31 15.62 -29.15 -3.82
C VAL A 31 17.13 -29.00 -3.85
N THR A 32 17.61 -27.88 -4.36
CA THR A 32 18.95 -27.37 -4.05
C THR A 32 18.80 -26.21 -3.07
N SER A 33 19.25 -26.46 -1.84
CA SER A 33 19.26 -25.51 -0.74
C SER A 33 20.15 -24.31 -1.06
N VAL A 34 19.56 -23.18 -1.44
CA VAL A 34 19.84 -21.83 -0.92
C VAL A 34 18.57 -21.01 -1.17
N HIS A 35 17.93 -20.52 -0.10
CA HIS A 35 16.80 -19.60 -0.21
C HIS A 35 17.32 -18.24 -0.71
N SER A 36 17.03 -17.92 -1.97
CA SER A 36 17.04 -16.56 -2.48
C SER A 36 15.80 -16.42 -3.36
N SER A 37 14.71 -15.94 -2.75
CA SER A 37 13.56 -15.44 -3.48
C SER A 37 14.01 -14.25 -4.31
N VAL A 38 14.22 -14.48 -5.61
CA VAL A 38 14.43 -13.42 -6.59
C VAL A 38 13.09 -12.71 -6.77
N SER A 39 12.79 -11.80 -5.86
CA SER A 39 12.13 -10.56 -6.24
C SER A 39 13.10 -9.90 -7.23
N THR A 40 12.67 -9.59 -8.44
CA THR A 40 13.42 -8.67 -9.29
C THR A 40 13.42 -7.34 -8.57
N THR A 41 14.40 -7.11 -7.71
CA THR A 41 14.71 -5.80 -7.15
C THR A 41 15.14 -4.97 -8.35
N VAL A 42 14.18 -4.28 -8.98
CA VAL A 42 14.53 -3.11 -9.76
C VAL A 42 15.24 -2.22 -8.77
N ASP A 43 16.55 -2.07 -8.93
CA ASP A 43 17.36 -1.12 -8.18
C ASP A 43 16.86 0.26 -8.59
N LEU A 44 15.77 0.69 -7.94
CA LEU A 44 15.11 1.94 -8.28
C LEU A 44 15.97 3.03 -7.68
N ASP A 45 16.80 3.66 -8.52
CA ASP A 45 17.54 4.88 -8.15
C ASP A 45 16.60 6.05 -7.74
N TRP A 46 15.30 5.89 -7.97
CA TRP A 46 14.27 6.93 -7.88
C TRP A 46 13.11 6.51 -6.97
N LEU A 47 12.49 7.51 -6.34
CA LEU A 47 11.31 7.31 -5.52
C LEU A 47 10.15 6.79 -6.40
N PRO A 48 9.50 5.68 -6.05
CA PRO A 48 8.45 5.15 -6.90
C PRO A 48 7.27 6.10 -7.04
N GLY A 49 6.72 6.16 -8.27
CA GLY A 49 5.74 7.15 -8.69
C GLY A 49 6.29 8.58 -8.82
N GLN A 50 7.58 8.84 -8.56
CA GLN A 50 8.21 10.17 -8.61
C GLN A 50 9.59 10.10 -9.28
N PRO A 51 9.64 10.03 -10.63
CA PRO A 51 10.89 9.79 -11.36
C PRO A 51 11.92 10.92 -11.27
N TRP A 52 11.58 12.07 -10.68
CA TRP A 52 12.50 13.20 -10.49
C TRP A 52 13.19 13.22 -9.12
N ILE A 53 12.81 12.34 -8.19
CA ILE A 53 13.38 12.30 -6.83
C ILE A 53 14.27 11.07 -6.73
N LYS A 54 15.58 11.28 -6.59
CA LYS A 54 16.53 10.18 -6.34
C LYS A 54 16.40 9.69 -4.92
N LEU A 55 16.42 8.37 -4.69
CA LEU A 55 16.39 7.80 -3.33
C LEU A 55 17.64 8.18 -2.50
N GLN A 56 18.76 8.44 -3.18
CA GLN A 56 20.01 8.87 -2.56
C GLN A 56 19.93 10.29 -1.96
N ASP A 57 18.99 11.12 -2.43
CA ASP A 57 18.79 12.50 -1.97
C ASP A 57 17.80 12.52 -0.79
N GLN A 58 18.35 12.22 0.40
CA GLN A 58 17.58 12.08 1.65
C GLN A 58 16.73 13.31 1.98
N GLU A 59 17.25 14.51 1.73
CA GLU A 59 16.56 15.77 2.03
C GLU A 59 15.35 15.97 1.13
N LYS A 60 15.51 15.73 -0.19
CA LYS A 60 14.38 15.83 -1.13
C LYS A 60 13.31 14.77 -0.87
N VAL A 61 13.72 13.53 -0.58
CA VAL A 61 12.78 12.45 -0.22
C VAL A 61 12.00 12.82 1.04
N THR A 62 12.69 13.27 2.09
CA THR A 62 12.04 13.64 3.35
C THR A 62 11.10 14.82 3.17
N ARG A 63 11.52 15.88 2.47
CA ARG A 63 10.68 17.04 2.16
C ARG A 63 9.43 16.63 1.39
N TYR A 64 9.59 15.76 0.40
CA TYR A 64 8.48 15.26 -0.39
C TYR A 64 7.49 14.45 0.47
N LEU A 65 7.97 13.48 1.25
CA LEU A 65 7.11 12.68 2.11
C LEU A 65 6.38 13.52 3.16
N LYS A 66 7.03 14.54 3.72
CA LYS A 66 6.38 15.51 4.62
C LYS A 66 5.24 16.21 3.91
N LYS A 67 5.47 16.71 2.69
CA LYS A 67 4.44 17.37 1.89
C LYS A 67 3.26 16.45 1.57
N GLU A 68 3.50 15.16 1.33
CA GLU A 68 2.47 14.21 0.90
C GLU A 68 1.72 13.51 2.04
N LEU A 69 2.26 13.50 3.26
CA LEU A 69 1.68 12.76 4.38
C LEU A 69 1.30 13.66 5.54
N ILE A 70 2.10 14.68 5.83
CA ILE A 70 1.88 15.54 6.99
C ILE A 70 0.94 16.68 6.61
N THR A 71 -0.18 16.76 7.32
CA THR A 71 -1.14 17.85 7.19
C THR A 71 -1.05 18.77 8.40
N GLU A 72 -0.05 19.65 8.41
CA GLU A 72 0.21 20.53 9.57
C GLU A 72 -1.00 21.40 9.93
N ASP A 73 -1.66 22.00 8.95
CA ASP A 73 -2.79 22.89 9.20
C ASP A 73 -4.01 22.14 9.74
N LEU A 74 -4.30 20.94 9.23
CA LEU A 74 -5.35 20.09 9.79
C LEU A 74 -4.99 19.56 11.18
N ASN A 75 -3.72 19.30 11.45
CA ASN A 75 -3.26 18.94 12.79
C ASN A 75 -3.45 20.11 13.78
N LYS A 76 -3.19 21.36 13.37
CA LYS A 76 -3.48 22.56 14.17
C LYS A 76 -4.97 22.75 14.42
N LEU A 77 -5.81 22.38 13.45
CA LEU A 77 -7.27 22.46 13.56
C LEU A 77 -7.88 21.32 14.38
N SER A 78 -7.19 20.18 14.53
CA SER A 78 -7.69 18.98 15.22
C SER A 78 -8.40 19.26 16.57
N PRO A 79 -7.86 20.11 17.48
CA PRO A 79 -8.54 20.43 18.75
C PRO A 79 -9.91 21.09 18.60
N HIS A 80 -10.23 21.64 17.42
CA HIS A 80 -11.46 22.37 17.12
C HIS A 80 -12.40 21.61 16.16
N LEU A 81 -11.96 20.50 15.57
CA LEU A 81 -12.75 19.78 14.55
C LEU A 81 -14.05 19.18 15.12
N TRP A 82 -14.15 19.00 16.45
CA TRP A 82 -15.37 18.55 17.11
C TRP A 82 -16.59 19.48 16.87
N LEU A 83 -16.35 20.74 16.50
CA LEU A 83 -17.41 21.69 16.16
C LEU A 83 -18.09 21.37 14.83
N VAL A 84 -17.40 20.68 13.92
CA VAL A 84 -17.84 20.46 12.54
C VAL A 84 -17.87 18.98 12.12
N ALA A 85 -17.33 18.08 12.94
CA ALA A 85 -17.26 16.66 12.66
C ALA A 85 -17.18 15.80 13.92
N THR A 86 -17.73 14.58 13.84
CA THR A 86 -17.57 13.55 14.88
C THR A 86 -16.09 13.11 14.97
N GLN A 87 -15.46 13.34 16.12
CA GLN A 87 -14.08 12.93 16.40
C GLN A 87 -14.01 11.44 16.77
N ASN A 88 -14.24 10.58 15.79
CA ASN A 88 -14.16 9.14 15.97
C ASN A 88 -13.62 8.49 14.70
N SER A 89 -12.48 7.80 14.83
CA SER A 89 -11.80 7.10 13.74
C SER A 89 -12.67 6.02 13.08
N THR A 90 -13.61 5.43 13.84
CA THR A 90 -14.58 4.46 13.30
C THR A 90 -15.75 5.11 12.56
N HIS A 91 -15.92 6.43 12.66
CA HIS A 91 -16.99 7.19 12.01
C HIS A 91 -16.65 7.57 10.55
N ILE A 92 -15.91 6.71 9.87
CA ILE A 92 -15.60 6.81 8.44
C ILE A 92 -16.56 5.88 7.69
N SER A 93 -17.33 6.44 6.76
CA SER A 93 -18.26 5.64 5.95
C SER A 93 -17.54 4.97 4.79
N SER A 94 -17.83 3.69 4.55
CA SER A 94 -17.25 2.91 3.45
C SER A 94 -17.52 3.53 2.09
N LEU A 95 -16.71 3.22 1.07
CA LEU A 95 -16.84 3.80 -0.27
C LEU A 95 -18.24 3.63 -0.86
N ALA A 96 -18.83 2.43 -0.78
CA ALA A 96 -20.19 2.18 -1.23
C ALA A 96 -21.21 3.04 -0.48
N ARG A 97 -21.01 3.25 0.83
CA ARG A 97 -21.90 4.11 1.63
C ARG A 97 -21.72 5.60 1.31
N GLN A 98 -20.54 6.04 0.90
CA GLN A 98 -20.33 7.40 0.38
C GLN A 98 -21.16 7.62 -0.90
N LEU A 99 -21.12 6.67 -1.84
CA LEU A 99 -21.91 6.72 -3.07
C LEU A 99 -23.42 6.70 -2.80
N VAL A 100 -23.89 5.83 -1.89
CA VAL A 100 -25.31 5.78 -1.48
C VAL A 100 -25.79 7.11 -0.86
N ARG A 101 -24.88 7.86 -0.22
CA ARG A 101 -25.17 9.21 0.31
C ARG A 101 -25.15 10.31 -0.76
N GLY A 102 -24.98 9.94 -2.03
CA GLY A 102 -24.88 10.89 -3.14
C GLY A 102 -23.57 11.69 -3.16
N ARG A 103 -22.53 11.21 -2.47
CA ARG A 103 -21.22 11.85 -2.50
C ARG A 103 -20.44 11.31 -3.70
N ASP A 104 -19.78 12.23 -4.38
CA ASP A 104 -18.83 11.87 -5.42
C ASP A 104 -17.46 11.53 -4.79
N ILE A 105 -16.74 10.61 -5.42
CA ILE A 105 -15.42 10.16 -4.97
C ILE A 105 -14.42 10.68 -5.99
N VAL A 106 -13.48 11.51 -5.56
CA VAL A 106 -12.52 12.17 -6.45
C VAL A 106 -11.11 11.95 -5.92
N VAL A 107 -10.20 11.58 -6.83
CA VAL A 107 -8.76 11.44 -6.55
C VAL A 107 -8.14 12.83 -6.41
N THR A 108 -7.35 13.05 -5.37
CA THR A 108 -6.73 14.34 -5.09
C THR A 108 -5.33 14.20 -4.53
N GLU A 109 -4.34 14.84 -5.14
CA GLU A 109 -2.95 14.85 -4.64
C GLU A 109 -2.76 15.73 -3.40
N ASP A 110 -3.79 16.44 -2.92
CA ASP A 110 -3.69 17.23 -1.69
C ASP A 110 -3.94 16.34 -0.46
N PRO A 111 -2.94 16.07 0.40
CA PRO A 111 -3.10 15.25 1.60
C PRO A 111 -4.26 15.72 2.46
N GLY A 112 -4.54 17.03 2.53
CA GLY A 112 -5.64 17.59 3.31
C GLY A 112 -7.03 17.12 2.90
N LEU A 113 -7.19 16.68 1.66
CA LEU A 113 -8.47 16.25 1.08
C LEU A 113 -8.53 14.72 0.84
N HIS A 114 -7.46 13.99 1.17
CA HIS A 114 -7.09 12.74 0.52
C HIS A 114 -8.11 11.58 0.50
N LEU A 115 -8.26 11.06 -0.71
CA LEU A 115 -8.55 9.67 -1.09
C LEU A 115 -7.59 9.26 -2.23
N THR A 116 -6.28 9.31 -2.04
CA THR A 116 -5.32 8.63 -2.95
C THR A 116 -4.77 7.42 -2.23
N TRP A 117 -4.38 6.36 -2.93
CA TRP A 117 -3.77 5.18 -2.32
C TRP A 117 -2.41 4.97 -2.96
N ILE A 118 -1.40 4.79 -2.12
CA ILE A 118 -0.02 4.84 -2.58
C ILE A 118 0.75 3.66 -2.00
N TYR A 119 0.62 2.53 -2.69
CA TYR A 119 1.17 1.23 -2.30
C TYR A 119 2.69 1.26 -2.07
N GLU A 120 3.41 2.04 -2.88
CA GLU A 120 4.87 2.03 -2.86
C GLU A 120 5.44 2.91 -1.74
N ARG A 121 4.75 3.99 -1.33
CA ARG A 121 5.29 4.96 -0.35
C ARG A 121 5.33 4.44 1.08
N SER A 122 4.37 3.60 1.48
CA SER A 122 4.31 3.06 2.85
C SER A 122 5.44 2.07 3.15
N ILE A 123 5.97 1.38 2.14
CA ILE A 123 7.04 0.38 2.31
C ILE A 123 8.37 1.07 2.66
N TYR A 124 8.67 2.23 2.07
CA TYR A 124 9.91 2.98 2.36
C TYR A 124 9.97 3.59 3.75
N LEU A 125 8.82 3.88 4.37
CA LEU A 125 8.77 4.41 5.74
C LEU A 125 9.07 3.35 6.81
N VAL A 126 8.86 2.07 6.50
CA VAL A 126 8.93 0.96 7.48
C VAL A 126 10.25 0.18 7.38
N SER A 127 11.05 0.36 6.32
CA SER A 127 12.34 -0.32 6.20
C SER A 127 13.39 0.25 7.17
N PRO A 128 14.18 -0.59 7.88
CA PRO A 128 15.31 -0.14 8.70
C PRO A 128 16.42 0.55 7.88
N GLU A 129 16.39 0.43 6.55
CA GLU A 129 17.29 1.09 5.59
C GLU A 129 16.71 2.41 5.05
N SER A 130 15.66 2.94 5.69
CA SER A 130 15.00 4.16 5.22
C SER A 130 15.98 5.33 5.18
N PRO A 131 16.08 6.08 4.05
CA PRO A 131 16.97 7.24 3.91
C PRO A 131 16.52 8.47 4.73
N ILE A 132 15.55 8.33 5.63
CA ILE A 132 14.88 9.42 6.32
C ILE A 132 15.55 9.69 7.67
N ALA A 133 15.67 10.96 8.04
CA ALA A 133 16.22 11.33 9.33
C ALA A 133 15.36 10.78 10.50
N PRO A 134 15.97 10.21 11.56
CA PRO A 134 15.24 9.63 12.70
C PRO A 134 14.24 10.59 13.37
N THR A 135 14.49 11.89 13.31
CA THR A 135 13.62 12.93 13.87
C THR A 135 12.29 13.05 13.14
N ASP A 136 12.25 12.74 11.84
CA ASP A 136 11.08 12.91 10.99
C ASP A 136 10.29 11.62 10.80
N ILE A 137 10.93 10.46 11.04
CA ILE A 137 10.34 9.14 10.88
C ILE A 137 9.08 8.96 11.74
N ASP A 138 9.09 9.37 13.02
CA ASP A 138 7.92 9.18 13.90
C ASP A 138 6.68 9.92 13.38
N ALA A 139 6.84 11.19 12.99
CA ALA A 139 5.74 12.00 12.47
C ALA A 139 5.19 11.44 11.15
N LEU A 140 6.08 11.00 10.24
CA LEU A 140 5.70 10.38 8.97
C LEU A 140 5.01 9.04 9.18
N LEU A 141 5.49 8.21 10.11
CA LEU A 141 4.87 6.93 10.45
C LEU A 141 3.48 7.13 11.05
N LYS A 142 3.31 8.09 11.96
CA LYS A 142 2.00 8.44 12.52
C LYS A 142 1.02 8.90 11.43
N ALA A 143 1.47 9.76 10.52
CA ALA A 143 0.65 10.20 9.40
C ALA A 143 0.27 9.03 8.47
N ALA A 144 1.24 8.20 8.09
CA ALA A 144 1.02 7.03 7.23
C ALA A 144 0.10 5.99 7.87
N ARG A 145 0.23 5.73 9.17
CA ARG A 145 -0.65 4.83 9.92
C ARG A 145 -2.09 5.34 9.93
N GLY A 146 -2.31 6.62 10.22
CA GLY A 146 -3.65 7.21 10.22
C GLY A 146 -4.30 7.20 8.84
N PHE A 147 -3.50 7.43 7.81
CA PHE A 147 -3.90 7.28 6.43
C PHE A 147 -4.33 5.83 6.09
N LEU A 148 -3.50 4.83 6.41
CA LEU A 148 -3.83 3.42 6.17
C LEU A 148 -5.02 2.94 7.02
N ARG A 149 -5.15 3.45 8.24
CA ARG A 149 -6.32 3.23 9.10
C ARG A 149 -7.60 3.73 8.45
N SER A 150 -7.57 4.93 7.83
CA SER A 150 -8.71 5.47 7.09
C SER A 150 -9.14 4.54 5.95
N TYR A 151 -8.18 3.97 5.22
CA TYR A 151 -8.45 2.99 4.18
C TYR A 151 -9.08 1.69 4.69
N ALA A 152 -8.68 1.23 5.87
CA ALA A 152 -9.29 0.06 6.51
C ALA A 152 -10.79 0.27 6.83
N PHE A 153 -11.23 1.52 7.04
CA PHE A 153 -12.65 1.86 7.22
C PHE A 153 -13.37 2.22 5.91
N LEU A 154 -12.65 2.70 4.90
CA LEU A 154 -13.21 2.96 3.57
C LEU A 154 -13.52 1.66 2.81
N ILE A 155 -12.66 0.65 2.94
CA ILE A 155 -12.75 -0.62 2.20
C ILE A 155 -13.08 -1.76 3.17
N GLN A 156 -14.38 -1.98 3.42
CA GLN A 156 -14.83 -2.99 4.38
C GLN A 156 -15.39 -4.24 3.70
N HIS A 157 -16.00 -4.08 2.53
CA HIS A 157 -16.66 -5.13 1.79
C HIS A 157 -16.10 -5.29 0.38
N LYS A 158 -16.43 -6.42 -0.25
CA LYS A 158 -16.04 -6.71 -1.64
C LYS A 158 -16.53 -5.62 -2.60
N ALA A 159 -17.70 -5.01 -2.35
CA ALA A 159 -18.21 -3.91 -3.15
C ALA A 159 -17.32 -2.66 -3.06
N ASP A 160 -16.85 -2.28 -1.86
CA ASP A 160 -15.92 -1.17 -1.69
C ASP A 160 -14.59 -1.45 -2.40
N TYR A 161 -14.09 -2.68 -2.34
CA TYR A 161 -12.90 -3.10 -3.08
C TYR A 161 -13.09 -2.95 -4.59
N LEU A 162 -14.25 -3.34 -5.13
CA LEU A 162 -14.54 -3.18 -6.55
C LEU A 162 -14.57 -1.70 -6.95
N ILE A 163 -15.16 -0.83 -6.13
CA ILE A 163 -15.13 0.63 -6.35
C ILE A 163 -13.67 1.13 -6.35
N ALA A 164 -12.87 0.69 -5.39
CA ALA A 164 -11.48 1.11 -5.26
C ALA A 164 -10.56 0.61 -6.40
N THR A 165 -10.90 -0.47 -7.10
CA THR A 165 -10.01 -1.13 -8.08
C THR A 165 -10.50 -1.08 -9.53
N HIS A 166 -11.81 -1.11 -9.76
CA HIS A 166 -12.40 -1.27 -11.10
C HIS A 166 -12.90 0.04 -11.70
N ASP A 167 -13.04 1.10 -10.90
CA ASP A 167 -13.28 2.44 -11.44
C ASP A 167 -11.94 3.03 -11.92
N ASP A 168 -11.78 3.08 -13.24
CA ASP A 168 -10.59 3.62 -13.91
C ASP A 168 -10.34 5.11 -13.58
N ARG A 169 -11.35 5.81 -13.08
CA ARG A 169 -11.22 7.21 -12.65
C ARG A 169 -10.65 7.33 -11.24
N LEU A 170 -10.83 6.29 -10.42
CA LEU A 170 -10.42 6.29 -9.02
C LEU A 170 -9.04 5.66 -8.84
N GLY A 171 -8.82 4.48 -9.43
CA GLY A 171 -7.54 3.79 -9.40
C GLY A 171 -6.90 3.71 -8.00
N LEU A 172 -7.71 3.65 -6.93
CA LEU A 172 -7.22 3.70 -5.56
C LEU A 172 -6.34 2.48 -5.32
N VAL A 173 -6.89 1.29 -5.40
CA VAL A 173 -6.12 0.08 -5.18
C VAL A 173 -5.68 -0.50 -6.53
N PRO A 174 -4.39 -0.85 -6.72
CA PRO A 174 -3.94 -1.54 -7.91
C PRO A 174 -4.73 -2.83 -8.16
N ARG A 175 -5.14 -3.05 -9.41
CA ARG A 175 -5.88 -4.25 -9.82
C ARG A 175 -5.11 -5.57 -9.60
N SER A 176 -3.80 -5.48 -9.43
CA SER A 176 -2.92 -6.62 -9.11
C SER A 176 -3.11 -7.15 -7.68
N ILE A 177 -3.64 -6.34 -6.76
CA ILE A 177 -3.83 -6.72 -5.36
C ILE A 177 -5.21 -7.36 -5.21
N THR A 178 -5.26 -8.60 -4.72
CA THR A 178 -6.54 -9.29 -4.51
C THR A 178 -7.25 -8.75 -3.26
N PHE A 179 -8.56 -8.97 -3.18
CA PHE A 179 -9.33 -8.53 -2.01
C PHE A 179 -8.85 -9.17 -0.69
N PRO A 180 -8.59 -10.49 -0.61
CA PRO A 180 -8.01 -11.09 0.59
C PRO A 180 -6.68 -10.47 0.99
N ASP A 181 -5.75 -10.27 0.04
CA ASP A 181 -4.42 -9.69 0.33
C ASP A 181 -4.54 -8.26 0.86
N LEU A 182 -5.42 -7.46 0.25
CA LEU A 182 -5.68 -6.10 0.71
C LEU A 182 -6.26 -6.08 2.13
N VAL A 183 -7.24 -6.94 2.42
CA VAL A 183 -7.86 -7.02 3.75
C VAL A 183 -6.84 -7.49 4.79
N GLU A 184 -6.02 -8.48 4.47
CA GLU A 184 -4.96 -8.96 5.35
C GLU A 184 -3.98 -7.84 5.68
N PHE A 185 -3.56 -7.06 4.67
CA PHE A 185 -2.72 -5.88 4.86
C PHE A 185 -3.39 -4.78 5.70
N LEU A 186 -4.63 -4.40 5.39
CA LEU A 186 -5.35 -3.33 6.08
C LEU A 186 -5.71 -3.69 7.53
N ARG A 187 -5.83 -4.98 7.85
CA ARG A 187 -6.13 -5.44 9.23
C ARG A 187 -5.09 -4.97 10.24
N TYR A 188 -3.81 -4.84 9.84
CA TYR A 188 -2.76 -4.33 10.72
C TYR A 188 -2.94 -2.86 11.13
N PHE A 189 -3.74 -2.09 10.37
CA PHE A 189 -3.92 -0.66 10.58
C PHE A 189 -5.28 -0.29 11.19
N ARG A 190 -6.27 -1.20 11.11
CA ARG A 190 -7.66 -0.93 11.50
C ARG A 190 -7.78 -0.50 12.96
N ASP A 191 -7.08 -1.20 13.86
CA ASP A 191 -7.23 -1.05 15.31
C ASP A 191 -6.08 -0.25 15.94
N ILE A 192 -5.35 0.53 15.14
CA ILE A 192 -4.30 1.42 15.65
C ILE A 192 -4.94 2.52 16.52
N PRO A 193 -4.47 2.73 17.76
CA PRO A 193 -5.04 3.75 18.66
C PRO A 193 -4.66 5.17 18.24
N ASP A 194 -5.48 6.16 18.63
CA ASP A 194 -5.34 7.56 18.18
C ASP A 194 -3.98 8.19 18.54
N GLN A 195 -3.32 7.74 19.61
CA GLN A 195 -1.99 8.24 20.02
C GLN A 195 -0.87 7.82 19.04
N GLN A 196 -1.12 6.80 18.21
CA GLN A 196 -0.17 6.26 17.25
C GLN A 196 -0.38 6.80 15.82
N VAL A 197 -1.29 7.76 15.64
CA VAL A 197 -1.54 8.42 14.36
C VAL A 197 -1.41 9.94 14.50
N SER A 198 -1.36 10.66 13.37
CA SER A 198 -1.34 12.13 13.43
C SER A 198 -2.72 12.69 13.83
N PRO A 199 -2.79 13.84 14.54
CA PRO A 199 -4.02 14.36 15.14
C PRO A 199 -5.23 14.56 14.21
N ARG A 200 -5.02 14.65 12.90
CA ARG A 200 -6.11 14.72 11.92
C ARG A 200 -6.99 13.46 11.88
N TYR A 201 -6.44 12.28 12.16
CA TYR A 201 -7.09 10.98 11.89
C TYR A 201 -7.81 10.38 13.09
#